data_AF-A0A1Q3VN63-F1
#
_entry.id   AF-A0A1Q3VN63-F1
#
_cell.length_a   1.000
_cell.length_b   1.000
_cell.length_c   1.000
_cell.angle_alpha   90.00
_cell.angle_beta   90.00
_cell.angle_gamma   90.00
#
_symmetry.space_group_name_H-M   'P 1'
#
loop_
_entity.id
_entity.type
_entity.pdbx_description
1 polymer ?
#
loop_
_entity_poly.entity_id
_entity_poly.type
_entity_poly.pdbx_seq_one_letter_code
_entity_poly.pdbx_strand_id
1 'polypeptide(L)'
;MIDHPGLQVLMPHLKSYLTKGVAELQSGRTPFPRTAAETYACGVAERVSELDNALQALRLTLDFVMDLGKQSSPDPDVYRYHYENFVLRVIGFVDRAHRLVGAAFLLDKVKFESSSGNRFVQSQVKGEHPDIHAALLGVADAVDGYRGPRNELIHSSAFSSRELGLFQSIRQFRVDTGDIDTDELARRHYAEGCMEIALTIARLVEVLTTLLDCLAPLFVIAAEHDVSPEKKSAPEGADQV
;
A
#
# COMPACT_ATOMS: atom_id res chain seq x y z
N MET A 1 0.90 -1.90 8.94
CA MET A 1 2.19 -1.29 8.56
C MET A 1 2.51 -0.13 9.47
N ILE A 2 1.54 0.71 9.85
CA ILE A 2 1.74 1.87 10.71
C ILE A 2 2.40 1.56 12.06
N ASP A 3 2.17 0.35 12.60
CA ASP A 3 2.78 -0.10 13.86
C ASP A 3 4.23 -0.56 13.72
N HIS A 4 4.82 -0.48 12.52
CA HIS A 4 6.19 -0.92 12.27
C HIS A 4 7.19 -0.23 13.22
N PRO A 5 8.15 -0.96 13.83
CA PRO A 5 9.10 -0.39 14.79
C PRO A 5 9.87 0.82 14.25
N GLY A 6 10.29 0.78 12.98
CA GLY A 6 10.99 1.89 12.32
C GLY A 6 10.19 3.21 12.28
N LEU A 7 8.86 3.17 12.35
CA LEU A 7 8.01 4.36 12.33
C LEU A 7 7.81 4.99 13.71
N GLN A 8 8.15 4.28 14.79
CA GLN A 8 7.86 4.73 16.17
C GLN A 8 8.55 6.05 16.51
N VAL A 9 9.73 6.31 15.93
CA VAL A 9 10.47 7.56 16.10
C VAL A 9 9.70 8.78 15.55
N LEU A 10 8.82 8.57 14.56
CA LEU A 10 8.00 9.64 13.95
C LEU A 10 6.68 9.88 14.71
N MET A 11 6.25 8.96 15.56
CA MET A 11 4.93 9.00 16.20
C MET A 11 4.68 10.24 17.08
N PRO A 12 5.65 10.74 17.88
CA PRO A 12 5.46 11.97 18.64
C PRO A 12 5.18 13.19 17.73
N HIS A 13 5.92 13.31 16.62
CA HIS A 13 5.75 14.39 15.65
C HIS A 13 4.41 14.27 14.91
N LEU A 14 4.04 13.06 14.49
CA LEU A 14 2.73 12.81 13.87
C LEU A 14 1.58 13.16 14.82
N LYS A 15 1.65 12.73 16.08
CA LYS A 15 0.63 13.04 17.08
C LYS A 15 0.50 14.54 17.31
N SER A 16 1.62 15.26 17.39
CA SER A 16 1.62 16.71 17.51
C SER A 16 0.98 17.38 16.29
N TYR A 17 1.38 16.98 15.08
CA TYR A 17 0.81 17.47 13.82
C TYR A 17 -0.72 17.29 13.79
N LEU A 18 -1.22 16.08 14.08
CA LEU A 18 -2.64 15.76 14.05
C LEU A 18 -3.43 16.53 15.11
N THR A 19 -2.87 16.65 16.32
CA THR A 19 -3.52 17.40 17.42
C THR A 19 -3.68 18.87 17.06
N LYS A 20 -2.62 19.50 16.53
CA LYS A 20 -2.66 20.89 16.04
C LYS A 20 -3.67 21.04 14.90
N GLY A 21 -3.66 20.11 13.94
CA GLY A 21 -4.59 20.12 12.81
C GLY A 21 -6.05 20.03 13.22
N VAL A 22 -6.40 19.15 14.17
CA VAL A 22 -7.77 19.02 14.68
C VAL A 22 -8.22 20.25 15.46
N ALA A 23 -7.36 20.80 16.33
CA ALA A 23 -7.67 22.02 17.09
C ALA A 23 -7.96 23.21 16.17
N GLU A 24 -7.20 23.34 15.09
CA GLU A 24 -7.33 24.43 14.12
C GLU A 24 -8.56 24.25 13.23
N LEU A 25 -8.84 23.01 12.80
CA LEU A 25 -10.08 22.66 12.09
C LEU A 25 -11.32 23.02 12.91
N GLN A 26 -11.32 22.73 14.22
CA GLN A 26 -12.42 23.13 15.12
C GLN A 26 -12.58 24.65 15.23
N SER A 27 -11.49 25.40 15.14
CA SER A 27 -11.50 26.86 15.23
C SER A 27 -11.80 27.58 13.90
N GLY A 28 -11.96 26.83 12.79
CA GLY A 28 -12.20 27.37 11.45
C GLY A 28 -11.00 28.09 10.83
N ARG A 29 -9.79 27.89 11.38
CA ARG A 29 -8.56 28.57 10.93
C ARG A 29 -7.67 27.60 10.15
N THR A 30 -7.15 28.07 9.02
CA THR A 30 -6.12 27.41 8.23
C THR A 30 -5.21 28.48 7.59
N PRO A 31 -3.88 28.28 7.49
CA PRO A 31 -3.07 27.14 7.93
C PRO A 31 -2.59 27.23 9.40
N PHE A 32 -2.05 26.11 9.93
CA PHE A 32 -1.52 26.00 11.30
C PHE A 32 0.01 25.84 11.36
N PRO A 33 0.68 26.27 12.44
CA PRO A 33 2.13 26.17 12.58
C PRO A 33 2.57 24.72 12.73
N ARG A 34 3.54 24.30 11.92
CA ARG A 34 4.11 22.95 11.91
C ARG A 34 5.62 22.99 11.74
N THR A 35 6.33 22.07 12.38
CA THR A 35 7.78 21.91 12.22
C THR A 35 8.12 21.09 10.98
N ALA A 36 9.41 21.04 10.64
CA ALA A 36 9.90 20.20 9.56
C ALA A 36 9.68 18.71 9.87
N ALA A 37 9.97 18.27 11.10
CA ALA A 37 9.76 16.88 11.52
C ALA A 37 8.26 16.51 11.55
N GLU A 38 7.38 17.43 11.96
CA GLU A 38 5.93 17.23 11.89
C GLU A 38 5.43 17.07 10.45
N THR A 39 5.95 17.89 9.53
CA THR A 39 5.61 17.81 8.11
C THR A 39 6.12 16.51 7.48
N TYR A 40 7.35 16.12 7.81
CA TYR A 40 7.96 14.86 7.35
C TYR A 40 7.17 13.65 7.86
N ALA A 41 6.91 13.59 9.17
CA ALA A 41 6.18 12.50 9.80
C ALA A 41 4.78 12.33 9.21
N CYS A 42 4.07 13.43 8.96
CA CYS A 42 2.78 13.40 8.27
C CYS A 42 2.90 12.85 6.84
N GLY A 43 3.88 13.34 6.06
CA GLY A 43 4.09 12.90 4.69
C GLY A 43 4.38 11.40 4.58
N VAL A 44 5.26 10.86 5.44
CA VAL A 44 5.54 9.43 5.52
C VAL A 44 4.31 8.64 5.97
N ALA A 45 3.64 9.09 7.03
CA ALA A 45 2.47 8.40 7.57
C ALA A 45 1.31 8.31 6.56
N GLU A 46 1.10 9.33 5.73
CA GLU A 46 0.13 9.27 4.64
C GLU A 46 0.45 8.14 3.65
N ARG A 47 1.71 8.00 3.24
CA ARG A 47 2.11 6.94 2.29
C ARG A 47 2.03 5.55 2.92
N VAL A 48 2.37 5.41 4.19
CA VAL A 48 2.19 4.15 4.94
C VAL A 48 0.70 3.81 5.05
N SER A 49 -0.15 4.80 5.32
CA SER A 49 -1.60 4.61 5.40
C SER A 49 -2.20 4.19 4.06
N GLU A 50 -1.69 4.68 2.93
CA GLU A 50 -2.09 4.22 1.60
C GLU A 50 -1.80 2.73 1.37
N LEU A 51 -0.67 2.24 1.89
CA LEU A 51 -0.31 0.82 1.84
C LEU A 51 -1.18 -0.02 2.78
N ASP A 52 -1.44 0.45 4.00
CA ASP A 52 -2.31 -0.24 4.96
C ASP A 52 -3.75 -0.36 4.45
N ASN A 53 -4.30 0.72 3.90
CA ASN A 53 -5.62 0.71 3.30
C ASN A 53 -5.70 -0.25 2.12
N ALA A 54 -4.64 -0.33 1.30
CA ALA A 54 -4.56 -1.28 0.20
C ALA A 54 -4.51 -2.73 0.71
N LEU A 55 -3.71 -3.02 1.74
CA LEU A 55 -3.64 -4.36 2.35
C LEU A 55 -4.98 -4.76 2.97
N GLN A 56 -5.64 -3.84 3.65
CA GLN A 56 -6.97 -4.08 4.21
C GLN A 56 -7.98 -4.42 3.11
N ALA A 57 -7.93 -3.73 1.97
CA ALA A 57 -8.78 -4.04 0.83
C ALA A 57 -8.51 -5.44 0.25
N LEU A 58 -7.25 -5.90 0.22
CA LEU A 58 -6.93 -7.27 -0.20
C LEU A 58 -7.44 -8.31 0.81
N ARG A 59 -7.32 -8.04 2.12
CA ARG A 59 -7.83 -8.91 3.18
C ARG A 59 -9.34 -9.05 3.13
N LEU A 60 -10.06 -7.95 2.87
CA LEU A 60 -11.51 -8.03 2.63
C LEU A 60 -11.83 -8.95 1.46
N THR A 61 -11.10 -8.84 0.34
CA THR A 61 -11.29 -9.76 -0.79
C THR A 61 -11.00 -11.22 -0.39
N LEU A 62 -9.93 -11.47 0.37
CA LEU A 62 -9.61 -12.80 0.88
C LEU A 62 -10.77 -13.37 1.71
N ASP A 63 -11.30 -12.60 2.66
CA ASP A 63 -12.40 -13.02 3.52
C ASP A 63 -13.64 -13.36 2.68
N PHE A 64 -13.98 -12.54 1.68
CA PHE A 64 -15.09 -12.81 0.75
C PHE A 64 -14.91 -14.10 -0.03
N VAL A 65 -13.74 -14.33 -0.62
CA VAL A 65 -13.46 -15.55 -1.40
C VAL A 65 -13.47 -16.79 -0.49
N MET A 66 -12.96 -16.66 0.73
CA MET A 66 -12.96 -17.74 1.72
C MET A 66 -14.39 -18.12 2.14
N ASP A 67 -15.25 -17.14 2.36
CA ASP A 67 -16.64 -17.38 2.72
C ASP A 67 -17.44 -17.94 1.55
N LEU A 68 -17.18 -17.47 0.33
CA LEU A 68 -17.77 -18.03 -0.88
C LEU A 68 -17.42 -19.52 -1.06
N GLY A 69 -16.17 -19.90 -0.79
CA GLY A 69 -15.72 -21.30 -0.83
C GLY A 69 -16.42 -22.22 0.19
N LYS A 70 -17.10 -21.68 1.20
CA LYS A 70 -17.87 -22.45 2.20
C LYS A 70 -19.36 -22.57 1.86
N GLN A 71 -19.85 -21.86 0.84
CA GLN A 71 -21.27 -21.86 0.49
C GLN A 71 -21.67 -23.17 -0.21
N SER A 72 -22.87 -23.66 0.08
CA SER A 72 -23.40 -24.87 -0.53
C SER A 72 -23.61 -24.73 -2.04
N SER A 73 -23.91 -23.52 -2.52
CA SER A 73 -24.01 -23.21 -3.95
C SER A 73 -23.36 -21.84 -4.20
N PRO A 74 -22.03 -21.81 -4.43
CA PRO A 74 -21.30 -20.55 -4.53
C PRO A 74 -21.52 -19.88 -5.90
N ASP A 75 -21.58 -18.56 -5.91
CA ASP A 75 -21.83 -17.78 -7.12
C ASP A 75 -20.54 -17.43 -7.89
N PRO A 76 -20.36 -17.92 -9.14
CA PRO A 76 -19.17 -17.63 -9.93
C PRO A 76 -19.04 -16.14 -10.29
N ASP A 77 -20.14 -15.40 -10.44
CA ASP A 77 -20.06 -13.97 -10.73
C ASP A 77 -19.56 -13.16 -9.54
N VAL A 78 -19.91 -13.60 -8.32
CA VAL A 78 -19.40 -13.02 -7.08
C VAL A 78 -17.91 -13.31 -6.95
N TYR A 79 -17.47 -14.54 -7.20
CA TYR A 79 -16.04 -14.88 -7.22
C TYR A 79 -15.27 -13.99 -8.20
N ARG A 80 -15.74 -13.91 -9.45
CA ARG A 80 -15.13 -13.10 -10.50
C ARG A 80 -14.97 -11.65 -10.06
N TYR A 81 -16.05 -11.03 -9.57
CA TYR A 81 -16.03 -9.63 -9.14
C TYR A 81 -14.96 -9.37 -8.07
N HIS A 82 -14.89 -10.22 -7.05
CA HIS A 82 -13.91 -10.06 -5.98
C HIS A 82 -12.48 -10.31 -6.47
N TYR A 83 -12.26 -11.30 -7.33
CA TYR A 83 -10.96 -11.61 -7.90
C TYR A 83 -10.45 -10.48 -8.81
N GLU A 84 -11.29 -9.90 -9.66
CA GLU A 84 -10.97 -8.71 -10.48
C GLU A 84 -10.51 -7.54 -9.60
N ASN A 85 -11.24 -7.28 -8.51
CA ASN A 85 -10.89 -6.24 -7.55
C ASN A 85 -9.52 -6.50 -6.89
N PHE A 86 -9.19 -7.76 -6.60
CA PHE A 86 -7.88 -8.14 -6.09
C PHE A 86 -6.78 -7.86 -7.12
N VAL A 87 -6.92 -8.34 -8.36
CA VAL A 87 -5.94 -8.14 -9.44
C VAL A 87 -5.68 -6.65 -9.71
N LEU A 88 -6.73 -5.83 -9.75
CA LEU A 88 -6.60 -4.39 -9.98
C LEU A 88 -5.87 -3.68 -8.82
N ARG A 89 -6.11 -4.10 -7.57
CA ARG A 89 -5.53 -3.46 -6.38
C ARG A 89 -4.10 -3.90 -6.12
N VAL A 90 -3.80 -5.19 -6.31
CA VAL A 90 -2.50 -5.78 -5.96
C VAL A 90 -1.36 -5.16 -6.77
N ILE A 91 -1.57 -4.89 -8.06
CA ILE A 91 -0.56 -4.22 -8.91
C ILE A 91 -0.25 -2.80 -8.44
N GLY A 92 -1.21 -2.12 -7.82
CA GLY A 92 -1.03 -0.76 -7.33
C GLY A 92 -0.08 -0.64 -6.13
N PHE A 93 0.39 -1.75 -5.54
CA PHE A 93 1.39 -1.71 -4.47
C PHE A 93 2.75 -1.21 -4.95
N VAL A 94 3.11 -1.46 -6.20
CA VAL A 94 4.38 -0.99 -6.78
C VAL A 94 4.43 0.54 -6.73
N ASP A 95 3.40 1.21 -7.23
CA ASP A 95 3.35 2.69 -7.25
C ASP A 95 3.35 3.27 -5.84
N ARG A 96 2.59 2.67 -4.91
CA ARG A 96 2.53 3.12 -3.51
C ARG A 96 3.86 2.97 -2.78
N ALA A 97 4.58 1.88 -3.01
CA ALA A 97 5.91 1.67 -2.43
C ALA A 97 6.92 2.70 -2.94
N HIS A 98 6.91 3.03 -4.24
CA HIS A 98 7.77 4.08 -4.79
C HIS A 98 7.40 5.46 -4.22
N ARG A 99 6.11 5.76 -4.04
CA ARG A 99 5.65 7.01 -3.39
C ARG A 99 6.09 7.10 -1.93
N LEU A 100 6.07 6.00 -1.19
CA LEU A 100 6.62 5.95 0.18
C LEU A 100 8.10 6.31 0.18
N VAL A 101 8.90 5.69 -0.69
CA VAL A 101 10.33 6.01 -0.82
C VAL A 101 10.52 7.47 -1.22
N GLY A 102 9.75 7.98 -2.19
CA GLY A 102 9.80 9.38 -2.60
C GLY A 102 9.53 10.36 -1.46
N ALA A 103 8.53 10.06 -0.62
CA ALA A 103 8.23 10.85 0.56
C ALA A 103 9.34 10.76 1.63
N ALA A 104 9.86 9.55 1.88
CA ALA A 104 10.91 9.32 2.87
C ALA A 104 12.22 10.05 2.54
N PHE A 105 12.53 10.21 1.25
CA PHE A 105 13.68 10.97 0.75
C PHE A 105 13.40 12.46 0.52
N LEU A 106 12.19 12.95 0.83
CA LEU A 106 11.78 14.32 0.53
C LEU A 106 11.98 14.71 -0.95
N LEU A 107 11.77 13.75 -1.86
CA LEU A 107 11.87 14.01 -3.29
C LEU A 107 10.75 14.95 -3.75
N ASP A 108 10.93 15.53 -4.93
CA ASP A 108 9.91 16.35 -5.58
C ASP A 108 8.60 15.55 -5.77
N LYS A 109 7.56 16.00 -5.04
CA LYS A 109 6.24 15.38 -5.02
C LYS A 109 5.60 15.28 -6.40
N VAL A 110 5.72 16.34 -7.21
CA VAL A 110 5.14 16.36 -8.56
C VAL A 110 5.79 15.28 -9.42
N LYS A 111 7.08 15.03 -9.24
CA LYS A 111 7.81 14.01 -10.00
C LYS A 111 7.46 12.60 -9.56
N PHE A 112 7.51 12.28 -8.27
CA PHE A 112 7.27 10.90 -7.81
C PHE A 112 5.80 10.48 -7.85
N GLU A 113 4.85 11.43 -7.90
CA GLU A 113 3.42 11.12 -8.08
C GLU A 113 2.99 11.03 -9.55
N SER A 114 3.86 11.43 -10.49
CA SER A 114 3.58 11.38 -11.93
C SER A 114 3.51 9.95 -12.48
N SER A 115 3.04 9.81 -13.71
CA SER A 115 2.99 8.52 -14.43
C SER A 115 4.36 7.87 -14.64
N SER A 116 5.46 8.64 -14.57
CA SER A 116 6.84 8.15 -14.62
C SER A 116 7.52 8.12 -13.25
N GLY A 117 6.76 8.34 -12.17
CA GLY A 117 7.27 8.48 -10.81
C GLY A 117 8.12 7.32 -10.33
N ASN A 118 7.75 6.07 -10.65
CA ASN A 118 8.54 4.90 -10.27
C ASN A 118 9.96 4.95 -10.84
N ARG A 119 10.11 5.31 -12.13
CA ARG A 119 11.43 5.43 -12.77
C ARG A 119 12.24 6.57 -12.16
N PHE A 120 11.58 7.67 -11.80
CA PHE A 120 12.23 8.79 -11.13
C PHE A 120 12.75 8.38 -9.74
N VAL A 121 11.94 7.72 -8.92
CA VAL A 121 12.37 7.24 -7.59
C VAL A 121 13.52 6.24 -7.73
N GLN A 122 13.42 5.27 -8.63
CA GLN A 122 14.48 4.30 -8.88
C GLN A 122 15.81 4.96 -9.26
N SER A 123 15.79 6.02 -10.09
CA SER A 123 17.02 6.70 -10.48
C SER A 123 17.69 7.43 -9.32
N GLN A 124 16.94 7.83 -8.28
CA GLN A 124 17.50 8.44 -7.08
C GLN A 124 18.13 7.42 -6.13
N VAL A 125 17.54 6.22 -5.99
CA VAL A 125 17.99 5.25 -4.96
C VAL A 125 18.93 4.16 -5.49
N LYS A 126 18.91 3.84 -6.79
CA LYS A 126 19.61 2.67 -7.33
C LYS A 126 21.13 2.67 -7.11
N GLY A 127 21.77 3.84 -7.12
CA GLY A 127 23.21 3.97 -6.95
C GLY A 127 23.63 4.01 -5.47
N GLU A 128 23.02 4.91 -4.70
CA GLU A 128 23.45 5.25 -3.34
C GLU A 128 22.74 4.43 -2.25
N HIS A 129 21.58 3.85 -2.56
CA HIS A 129 20.75 3.10 -1.62
C HIS A 129 20.30 1.75 -2.22
N PRO A 130 21.24 0.84 -2.50
CA PRO A 130 20.95 -0.42 -3.18
C PRO A 130 19.95 -1.31 -2.43
N ASP A 131 19.95 -1.28 -1.09
CA ASP A 131 19.03 -2.08 -0.27
C ASP A 131 17.57 -1.62 -0.39
N ILE A 132 17.35 -0.29 -0.47
CA ILE A 132 16.02 0.29 -0.71
C ILE A 132 15.56 -0.04 -2.13
N HIS A 133 16.47 0.05 -3.11
CA HIS A 133 16.17 -0.34 -4.48
C HIS A 133 15.82 -1.82 -4.60
N ALA A 134 16.55 -2.71 -3.91
CA ALA A 134 16.26 -4.14 -3.86
C ALA A 134 14.90 -4.42 -3.21
N ALA A 135 14.55 -3.73 -2.12
CA ALA A 135 13.24 -3.86 -1.49
C ALA A 135 12.10 -3.41 -2.42
N LEU A 136 12.28 -2.33 -3.19
CA LEU A 136 11.32 -1.91 -4.22
C LEU A 136 11.13 -2.96 -5.33
N LEU A 137 12.22 -3.62 -5.75
CA LEU A 137 12.13 -4.75 -6.69
C LEU A 137 11.40 -5.93 -6.07
N GLY A 138 11.64 -6.22 -4.78
CA GLY A 138 10.91 -7.27 -4.05
C GLY A 138 9.39 -7.04 -4.05
N VAL A 139 8.93 -5.78 -3.90
CA VAL A 139 7.51 -5.43 -4.04
C VAL A 139 7.00 -5.71 -5.46
N ALA A 140 7.77 -5.36 -6.49
CA ALA A 140 7.39 -5.62 -7.87
C ALA A 140 7.31 -7.12 -8.19
N ASP A 141 8.28 -7.90 -7.70
CA ASP A 141 8.35 -9.35 -7.89
C ASP A 141 7.25 -10.09 -7.14
N ALA A 142 6.79 -9.56 -6.00
CA ALA A 142 5.67 -10.12 -5.25
C ALA A 142 4.35 -10.06 -6.03
N VAL A 143 4.23 -9.18 -7.02
CA VAL A 143 2.99 -8.93 -7.77
C VAL A 143 3.12 -9.13 -9.28
N ASP A 144 4.29 -9.53 -9.78
CA ASP A 144 4.59 -9.60 -11.22
C ASP A 144 3.64 -10.52 -11.99
N GLY A 145 3.26 -11.65 -11.37
CA GLY A 145 2.29 -12.61 -11.93
C GLY A 145 0.92 -12.01 -12.26
N TYR A 146 0.56 -10.86 -11.67
CA TYR A 146 -0.72 -10.19 -11.91
C TYR A 146 -0.68 -9.15 -13.04
N ARG A 147 0.49 -8.86 -13.63
CA ARG A 147 0.58 -7.86 -14.72
C ARG A 147 -0.20 -8.28 -15.95
N GLY A 148 -0.10 -9.55 -16.34
CA GLY A 148 -0.87 -10.14 -17.44
C GLY A 148 -2.38 -10.04 -17.19
N PRO A 149 -2.90 -10.66 -16.11
CA PRO A 149 -4.31 -10.59 -15.74
C PRO A 149 -4.85 -9.16 -15.64
N ARG A 150 -4.07 -8.22 -15.07
CA ARG A 150 -4.46 -6.81 -14.98
C ARG A 150 -4.54 -6.16 -16.36
N ASN A 151 -3.60 -6.42 -17.26
CA ASN A 151 -3.64 -5.86 -18.62
C ASN A 151 -4.82 -6.42 -19.40
N GLU A 152 -5.09 -7.72 -19.25
CA GLU A 152 -6.30 -8.32 -19.79
C GLU A 152 -7.55 -7.62 -19.25
N LEU A 153 -7.66 -7.36 -17.95
CA LEU A 153 -8.80 -6.64 -17.38
C LEU A 153 -8.99 -5.20 -17.86
N ILE A 154 -7.91 -4.52 -18.27
CA ILE A 154 -8.01 -3.16 -18.83
C ILE A 154 -8.46 -3.21 -20.30
N HIS A 155 -8.13 -4.29 -21.02
CA HIS A 155 -8.42 -4.45 -22.44
C HIS A 155 -9.67 -5.29 -22.72
N SER A 156 -10.07 -6.17 -21.80
CA SER A 156 -11.23 -7.05 -21.83
C SER A 156 -12.30 -6.54 -20.85
N SER A 157 -13.54 -7.02 -21.00
CA SER A 157 -14.65 -6.58 -20.15
C SER A 157 -14.72 -7.29 -18.79
N ALA A 158 -14.02 -8.44 -18.64
CA ALA A 158 -14.13 -9.31 -17.47
C ALA A 158 -12.97 -10.32 -17.38
N PHE A 159 -12.57 -10.65 -16.15
CA PHE A 159 -11.68 -11.77 -15.85
C PHE A 159 -12.39 -13.08 -16.15
N SER A 160 -11.68 -14.02 -16.77
CA SER A 160 -12.19 -15.35 -17.02
C SER A 160 -11.05 -16.37 -16.97
N SER A 161 -11.30 -17.48 -16.29
CA SER A 161 -10.53 -18.71 -16.42
C SER A 161 -11.39 -19.76 -17.13
N ARG A 162 -10.77 -20.84 -17.58
CA ARG A 162 -11.51 -21.96 -18.18
C ARG A 162 -12.59 -22.48 -17.23
N GLU A 163 -12.22 -22.70 -15.98
CA GLU A 163 -13.08 -23.22 -14.92
C GLU A 163 -14.21 -22.24 -14.61
N LEU A 164 -13.89 -20.96 -14.44
CA LEU A 164 -14.87 -19.92 -14.17
C LEU A 164 -15.90 -19.79 -15.30
N GLY A 165 -15.45 -19.79 -16.56
CA GLY A 165 -16.32 -19.76 -17.72
C GLY A 165 -17.23 -20.98 -17.81
N LEU A 166 -16.74 -22.17 -17.42
CA LEU A 166 -17.56 -23.38 -17.34
C LEU A 166 -18.66 -23.25 -16.27
N PHE A 167 -18.31 -22.82 -15.05
CA PHE A 167 -19.28 -22.66 -13.96
C PHE A 167 -20.36 -21.63 -14.29
N GLN A 168 -19.96 -20.48 -14.86
CA GLN A 168 -20.89 -19.45 -15.33
C GLN A 168 -21.84 -19.99 -16.42
N SER A 169 -21.30 -20.71 -17.40
CA SER A 169 -22.10 -21.26 -18.51
C SER A 169 -23.09 -22.32 -18.05
N ILE A 170 -22.66 -23.25 -17.20
CA ILE A 170 -23.53 -24.29 -16.62
C ILE A 170 -24.72 -23.65 -15.91
N ARG A 171 -24.45 -22.64 -15.07
CA ARG A 171 -25.48 -21.93 -14.32
C ARG A 171 -26.39 -21.08 -15.21
N GLN A 172 -25.83 -20.33 -16.16
CA GLN A 172 -26.57 -19.44 -17.06
C GLN A 172 -27.52 -20.21 -17.99
N PHE A 173 -27.03 -21.29 -18.58
CA PHE A 173 -27.81 -22.11 -19.52
C PHE A 173 -28.59 -23.24 -18.84
N ARG A 174 -28.47 -23.39 -17.52
CA ARG A 174 -29.10 -24.46 -16.73
C ARG A 174 -28.78 -25.85 -17.31
N VAL A 175 -27.50 -26.05 -17.62
CA VAL A 175 -27.02 -27.31 -18.20
C VAL A 175 -27.24 -28.43 -17.19
N ASP A 176 -27.89 -29.52 -17.62
CA ASP A 176 -27.97 -30.74 -16.83
C ASP A 176 -26.58 -31.40 -16.81
N THR A 177 -25.99 -31.48 -15.62
CA THR A 177 -24.66 -32.04 -15.41
C THR A 177 -24.69 -33.47 -14.88
N GLY A 178 -25.88 -34.07 -14.80
CA GLY A 178 -26.07 -35.42 -14.28
C GLY A 178 -25.58 -35.52 -12.84
N ASP A 179 -24.68 -36.47 -12.59
CA ASP A 179 -24.14 -36.76 -11.26
C ASP A 179 -22.95 -35.86 -10.87
N ILE A 180 -22.56 -34.89 -11.70
CA ILE A 180 -21.39 -34.04 -11.44
C ILE A 180 -21.78 -32.90 -10.47
N ASP A 181 -21.19 -32.90 -9.27
CA ASP A 181 -21.32 -31.79 -8.31
C ASP A 181 -20.47 -30.59 -8.75
N THR A 182 -21.08 -29.73 -9.57
CA THR A 182 -20.43 -28.50 -10.04
C THR A 182 -20.19 -27.47 -8.95
N ASP A 183 -21.00 -27.48 -7.88
CA ASP A 183 -20.82 -26.59 -6.74
C ASP A 183 -19.59 -27.00 -5.92
N GLU A 184 -19.31 -28.31 -5.80
CA GLU A 184 -18.06 -28.82 -5.19
C GLU A 184 -16.83 -28.42 -5.99
N LEU A 185 -16.87 -28.57 -7.32
CA LEU A 185 -15.77 -28.14 -8.19
C LEU A 185 -15.52 -26.63 -8.10
N ALA A 186 -16.59 -25.83 -8.05
CA ALA A 186 -16.49 -24.39 -7.86
C ALA A 186 -15.87 -24.04 -6.50
N ARG A 187 -16.34 -24.64 -5.40
CA ARG A 187 -15.74 -24.45 -4.05
C ARG A 187 -14.25 -24.76 -4.03
N ARG A 188 -13.83 -25.86 -4.67
CA ARG A 188 -12.40 -26.22 -4.77
C ARG A 188 -11.59 -25.17 -5.53
N HIS A 189 -12.09 -24.72 -6.68
CA HIS A 189 -11.43 -23.67 -7.46
C HIS A 189 -11.29 -22.36 -6.65
N TYR A 190 -12.34 -21.98 -5.90
CA TYR A 190 -12.30 -20.77 -5.09
C TYR A 190 -11.37 -20.91 -3.88
N ALA A 191 -11.23 -22.11 -3.32
CA ALA A 191 -10.24 -22.39 -2.27
C ALA A 191 -8.80 -22.25 -2.78
N GLU A 192 -8.52 -22.65 -4.02
CA GLU A 192 -7.22 -22.42 -4.67
C GLU A 192 -6.94 -20.92 -4.84
N GLY A 193 -7.92 -20.16 -5.34
CA GLY A 193 -7.82 -18.70 -5.43
C GLY A 193 -7.67 -18.01 -4.07
N CYS A 194 -8.33 -18.53 -3.03
CA CYS A 194 -8.15 -18.06 -1.64
C CYS A 194 -6.70 -18.24 -1.16
N MET A 195 -6.11 -19.41 -1.42
CA MET A 195 -4.72 -19.69 -1.06
C MET A 195 -3.76 -18.76 -1.79
N GLU A 196 -3.99 -18.55 -3.08
CA GLU A 196 -3.21 -17.64 -3.91
C GLU A 196 -3.23 -16.20 -3.34
N ILE A 197 -4.41 -15.66 -3.04
CA ILE A 197 -4.59 -14.33 -2.45
C ILE A 197 -3.86 -14.24 -1.10
N ALA A 198 -4.02 -15.24 -0.24
CA ALA A 198 -3.40 -15.27 1.09
C ALA A 198 -1.86 -15.25 1.00
N LEU A 199 -1.28 -16.08 0.12
CA LEU A 199 0.17 -16.14 -0.11
C LEU A 199 0.70 -14.82 -0.66
N THR A 200 -0.01 -14.19 -1.60
CA THR A 200 0.35 -12.89 -2.16
C THR A 200 0.31 -11.79 -1.10
N ILE A 201 -0.71 -11.76 -0.24
CA ILE A 201 -0.78 -10.82 0.89
C ILE A 201 0.39 -11.03 1.84
N ALA A 202 0.70 -12.28 2.21
CA ALA A 202 1.80 -12.58 3.11
C ALA A 202 3.14 -12.10 2.54
N ARG A 203 3.41 -12.39 1.25
CA ARG A 203 4.62 -11.93 0.56
C ARG A 203 4.69 -10.42 0.47
N LEU A 204 3.57 -9.74 0.20
CA LEU A 204 3.51 -8.27 0.20
C LEU A 204 3.85 -7.68 1.57
N VAL A 205 3.30 -8.24 2.66
CA VAL A 205 3.61 -7.78 4.01
C VAL A 205 5.10 -7.94 4.32
N GLU A 206 5.71 -9.07 3.94
CA GLU A 206 7.15 -9.33 4.13
C GLU A 206 8.02 -8.30 3.40
N VAL A 207 7.79 -8.08 2.11
CA VAL A 207 8.62 -7.16 1.31
C VAL A 207 8.40 -5.69 1.68
N LEU A 208 7.18 -5.31 2.10
CA LEU A 208 6.89 -3.96 2.58
C LEU A 208 7.50 -3.71 3.97
N THR A 209 7.56 -4.73 4.83
CA THR A 209 8.26 -4.67 6.11
C THR A 209 9.75 -4.44 5.87
N THR A 210 10.35 -5.25 4.98
CA THR A 210 11.74 -5.07 4.55
C THR A 210 12.01 -3.66 4.03
N LEU A 211 11.09 -3.11 3.22
CA LEU A 211 11.21 -1.73 2.74
C LEU A 211 11.22 -0.70 3.89
N LEU A 212 10.34 -0.86 4.89
CA LEU A 212 10.33 0.02 6.05
C LEU A 212 11.57 -0.12 6.93
N ASP A 213 12.12 -1.33 7.08
CA ASP A 213 13.39 -1.56 7.76
C ASP A 213 14.52 -0.80 7.07
N CYS A 214 14.62 -0.88 5.74
CA CYS A 214 15.61 -0.13 4.98
C CYS A 214 15.44 1.40 5.08
N LEU A 215 14.21 1.88 5.28
CA LEU A 215 13.90 3.31 5.42
C LEU A 215 14.05 3.83 6.86
N ALA A 216 14.06 2.95 7.86
CA ALA A 216 14.09 3.32 9.28
C ALA A 216 15.24 4.28 9.64
N PRO A 217 16.47 4.15 9.11
CA PRO A 217 17.54 5.11 9.39
C PRO A 217 17.20 6.55 8.95
N LEU A 218 16.48 6.73 7.84
CA LEU A 218 16.05 8.06 7.38
C LEU A 218 15.03 8.68 8.33
N PHE A 219 14.15 7.86 8.89
CA PHE A 219 13.14 8.31 9.84
C PHE A 219 13.77 8.83 11.14
N VAL A 220 14.85 8.19 11.61
CA VAL A 220 15.63 8.64 12.77
C VAL A 220 16.28 10.00 12.49
N ILE A 221 16.98 10.14 11.36
CA ILE A 221 17.63 11.40 10.97
C ILE A 221 16.61 12.54 10.89
N ALA A 222 15.44 12.29 10.29
CA ALA A 222 14.41 13.30 10.15
C ALA A 222 13.77 13.72 11.49
N ALA A 223 13.60 12.79 12.43
CA ALA A 223 13.08 13.08 13.76
C ALA A 223 14.05 13.92 14.62
N GLU A 224 15.35 13.68 14.48
CA GLU A 224 16.39 14.39 15.24
C GLU A 224 16.64 15.83 14.74
N HIS A 225 16.23 16.16 13.52
CA HIS A 225 16.51 17.45 12.89
C HIS A 225 15.72 18.65 13.49
N ASP A 226 14.81 18.40 14.44
CA ASP A 226 13.99 19.44 15.13
C ASP A 226 14.58 19.89 16.48
N VAL A 227 15.69 19.28 16.94
CA VAL A 227 16.42 19.74 18.13
C VAL A 227 17.30 20.94 17.73
N SER A 228 16.76 22.15 17.88
CA SER A 228 17.35 23.41 17.40
C SER A 228 18.85 23.60 17.74
N PRO A 229 19.63 24.30 16.88
CA PRO A 229 20.77 25.05 17.37
C PRO A 229 20.21 26.14 18.29
N GLU A 230 20.55 26.08 19.58
CA GLU A 230 20.35 27.20 20.50
C GLU A 230 20.82 28.48 19.81
N LYS A 231 19.90 29.41 19.55
CA LYS A 231 20.27 30.80 19.29
C LYS A 231 21.00 31.26 20.56
N LYS A 232 22.33 31.26 20.53
CA LYS A 232 23.14 31.99 21.51
C LYS A 232 22.59 33.42 21.52
N SER A 233 21.87 33.74 22.58
CA SER A 233 21.48 35.10 22.92
C SER A 233 22.79 35.89 22.96
N ALA A 234 22.94 36.86 22.06
CA ALA A 234 24.03 37.81 22.15
C ALA A 234 23.89 38.54 23.51
N PRO A 235 25.00 38.81 24.23
CA PRO A 235 24.92 39.55 25.48
C PRO A 235 24.40 40.95 25.20
N GLU A 236 23.38 41.35 25.95
CA GLU A 236 22.90 42.73 25.99
C GLU A 236 23.99 43.66 26.54
N GLY A 237 24.17 44.79 25.87
CA GLY A 237 24.57 46.04 26.51
C GLY A 237 26.07 46.28 26.70
N ALA A 238 26.62 47.14 25.85
CA ALA A 238 27.67 48.08 26.25
C ALA A 238 27.54 49.37 25.43
N ASP A 239 26.44 50.10 25.65
CA ASP A 239 26.43 51.55 25.47
C ASP A 239 26.99 52.15 26.77
N GLN A 240 28.23 52.63 26.76
CA GLN A 240 28.67 53.74 27.60
C GLN A 240 29.76 54.55 26.89
N VAL A 241 29.33 55.74 26.43
CA VAL A 241 30.01 57.06 26.34
C VAL A 241 31.31 57.17 25.54
#